data_AF-A0A8H7EUE6-F1
#
_entry.id   AF-A0A8H7EUE6-F1
#
_cell.length_a   1.000
_cell.length_b   1.000
_cell.length_c   1.000
_cell.angle_alpha   90.00
_cell.angle_beta   90.00
_cell.angle_gamma   90.00
#
_symmetry.space_group_name_H-M   'P 1'
#
loop_
_entity.id
_entity.type
_entity.pdbx_description
1 polymer ?
#
loop_
_entity_poly.entity_id
_entity_poly.type
_entity_poly.pdbx_seq_one_letter_code
_entity_poly.pdbx_strand_id
1 'polypeptide(L)'
;MEMNWTLNIPPELGVRDDQIDWKYWYAQKYQLERRWSLGKVTAHYLMGHQDCVYCIQFDDQKVISGSRDRTIKVWDLATYQSVRTLEGHQGSVLCLQYNHDIMVSGSSDTTLIVWDMRTLQPLRTLRGHTAHVLDVCLDEKYIVSSSKDQTIRIWDYATGNPLRVITGHQGPVNKIQLKGNKIVSASGDGLIKMWDIATGTCIREFAGHTHAITCVQYDGRRIVSGSNDQTIKVWDAEVTLVLSEHYSLMTTGL
;
A
#
# COMPACT_ATOMS: atom_id res chain seq x y z
N MET A 1 0.32 -9.95 -16.23
CA MET A 1 -0.75 -9.48 -15.33
C MET A 1 -1.83 -10.54 -15.31
N GLU A 2 -1.66 -11.56 -14.48
CA GLU A 2 -2.77 -12.42 -14.07
C GLU A 2 -3.18 -11.90 -12.70
N MET A 3 -4.41 -11.39 -12.59
CA MET A 3 -5.02 -11.29 -11.27
C MET A 3 -5.34 -12.73 -10.85
N ASN A 4 -4.35 -13.38 -10.23
CA ASN A 4 -4.54 -14.64 -9.52
C ASN A 4 -5.41 -14.37 -8.29
N TRP A 5 -6.71 -14.16 -8.51
CA TRP A 5 -7.70 -14.39 -7.47
C TRP A 5 -7.76 -15.90 -7.24
N THR A 6 -6.81 -16.44 -6.48
CA THR A 6 -6.98 -17.77 -5.91
C THR A 6 -8.09 -17.65 -4.90
N LEU A 7 -9.28 -18.13 -5.27
CA LEU A 7 -10.35 -18.34 -4.31
C LEU A 7 -9.81 -19.39 -3.33
N ASN A 8 -9.27 -18.94 -2.20
CA ASN A 8 -8.75 -19.79 -1.12
C ASN A 8 -9.95 -20.39 -0.38
N ILE A 9 -10.71 -21.19 -1.11
CA ILE A 9 -11.60 -22.17 -0.53
C ILE A 9 -10.65 -23.21 0.02
N PRO A 10 -10.65 -23.50 1.33
CA PRO A 10 -9.90 -24.64 1.83
C PRO A 10 -10.34 -25.84 1.00
N PRO A 11 -9.45 -26.48 0.20
CA PRO A 11 -9.80 -27.78 -0.32
C PRO A 11 -10.13 -28.61 0.91
N GLU A 12 -11.25 -29.32 0.90
CA GLU A 12 -11.40 -30.40 1.87
C GLU A 12 -10.16 -31.28 1.66
N LEU A 13 -9.29 -31.32 2.68
CA LEU A 13 -8.04 -32.09 2.67
C LEU A 13 -8.43 -33.56 2.46
N GLY A 14 -8.50 -34.00 1.20
CA GLY A 14 -9.02 -35.31 0.85
C GLY A 14 -9.67 -35.46 -0.53
N VAL A 15 -9.99 -34.37 -1.25
CA VAL A 15 -10.54 -34.48 -2.61
C VAL A 15 -9.40 -34.73 -3.61
N ARG A 16 -9.50 -35.81 -4.39
CA ARG A 16 -8.52 -36.14 -5.42
C ARG A 16 -8.69 -35.17 -6.62
N ASP A 17 -7.59 -34.86 -7.31
CA ASP A 17 -7.59 -33.90 -8.43
C ASP A 17 -8.57 -34.27 -9.57
N ASP A 18 -8.88 -35.55 -9.74
CA ASP A 18 -9.86 -36.06 -10.73
C ASP A 18 -11.33 -35.77 -10.36
N GLN A 19 -11.60 -35.33 -9.13
CA GLN A 19 -12.93 -34.98 -8.62
C GLN A 19 -13.17 -33.46 -8.59
N ILE A 20 -12.16 -32.66 -8.94
CA ILE A 20 -12.26 -31.20 -9.01
C ILE A 20 -12.85 -30.81 -10.37
N ASP A 21 -14.17 -30.89 -10.47
CA ASP A 21 -14.93 -30.46 -11.65
C ASP A 21 -15.62 -29.09 -11.45
N TRP A 22 -16.35 -28.64 -12.45
CA TRP A 22 -17.10 -27.38 -12.35
C TRP A 22 -18.19 -27.41 -11.26
N LYS A 23 -18.74 -28.59 -10.93
CA LYS A 23 -19.74 -28.74 -9.86
C LYS A 23 -19.10 -28.56 -8.50
N TYR A 24 -17.90 -29.12 -8.30
CA TYR A 24 -17.12 -28.91 -7.09
C TYR A 24 -16.88 -27.41 -6.86
N TRP A 25 -16.36 -26.69 -7.85
CA TRP A 25 -16.12 -25.24 -7.73
C TRP A 25 -17.40 -24.44 -7.50
N TYR A 26 -18.49 -24.78 -8.19
CA TYR A 26 -19.79 -24.15 -7.97
C TYR A 26 -20.28 -24.37 -6.54
N ALA A 27 -20.20 -25.61 -6.03
CA ALA A 27 -20.61 -25.95 -4.67
C ALA A 27 -19.79 -25.19 -3.62
N GLN A 28 -18.47 -25.09 -3.80
CA GLN A 28 -17.60 -24.38 -2.87
C GLN A 28 -17.86 -22.87 -2.86
N LYS A 29 -18.03 -22.26 -4.03
CA LYS A 29 -18.42 -20.85 -4.15
C LYS A 29 -19.77 -20.60 -3.48
N TYR A 30 -20.75 -21.46 -3.73
CA TYR A 30 -22.07 -21.37 -3.09
C TYR A 30 -22.00 -21.48 -1.57
N GLN A 31 -21.21 -22.41 -1.01
CA GLN A 31 -21.01 -22.52 0.43
C GLN A 31 -20.32 -21.28 1.01
N LEU A 32 -19.34 -20.70 0.31
CA LEU A 32 -18.70 -19.45 0.72
C LEU A 32 -19.71 -18.28 0.76
N GLU A 33 -20.51 -18.10 -0.30
CA GLU A 33 -21.56 -17.08 -0.35
C GLU A 33 -22.59 -17.25 0.76
N ARG A 34 -22.98 -18.49 1.07
CA ARG A 34 -23.85 -18.79 2.22
C ARG A 34 -23.20 -18.47 3.55
N ARG A 35 -21.90 -18.78 3.73
CA ARG A 35 -21.18 -18.42 4.95
C ARG A 35 -21.10 -16.90 5.14
N TRP A 36 -20.92 -16.14 4.07
CA TRP A 36 -20.90 -14.67 4.14
C TRP A 36 -22.28 -14.06 4.41
N SER A 37 -23.34 -14.61 3.83
CA SER A 37 -24.70 -14.05 3.95
C SER A 37 -25.47 -14.52 5.19
N LEU A 38 -25.28 -15.78 5.59
CA LEU A 38 -26.06 -16.44 6.65
C LEU A 38 -25.20 -16.98 7.79
N GLY A 39 -23.88 -17.00 7.64
CA GLY A 39 -22.97 -17.50 8.65
C GLY A 39 -23.00 -16.63 9.91
N LYS A 40 -22.81 -17.28 11.07
CA LYS A 40 -22.66 -16.57 12.33
C LYS A 40 -21.30 -15.87 12.35
N VAL A 41 -21.29 -14.58 12.66
CA VAL A 41 -20.06 -13.82 12.85
C VAL A 41 -19.28 -14.38 14.04
N THR A 42 -18.02 -14.73 13.81
CA THR A 42 -17.06 -15.17 14.84
C THR A 42 -15.91 -14.19 14.92
N ALA A 43 -15.46 -13.87 16.14
CA ALA A 43 -14.33 -12.97 16.36
C ALA A 43 -13.27 -13.66 17.23
N HIS A 44 -12.01 -13.50 16.84
CA HIS A 44 -10.84 -13.85 17.64
C HIS A 44 -10.12 -12.57 18.04
N TYR A 45 -9.71 -12.47 19.30
CA TYR A 45 -9.11 -11.26 19.85
C TYR A 45 -7.61 -11.47 20.04
N LEU A 46 -6.81 -10.74 19.27
CA LEU A 46 -5.34 -10.73 19.36
C LEU A 46 -4.89 -9.69 20.38
N MET A 47 -4.67 -10.12 21.62
CA MET A 47 -4.28 -9.24 22.72
C MET A 47 -2.75 -9.20 22.87
N GLY A 48 -2.15 -8.01 22.90
CA GLY A 48 -0.71 -7.92 23.19
C GLY A 48 -0.05 -6.55 23.03
N HIS A 49 -0.53 -5.70 22.11
CA HIS A 49 -0.05 -4.31 22.05
C HIS A 49 -0.49 -3.53 23.28
N GLN A 50 0.32 -2.56 23.71
CA GLN A 50 0.08 -1.76 24.92
C GLN A 50 -0.57 -0.40 24.61
N ASP A 51 -0.79 -0.09 23.32
CA ASP A 51 -1.36 1.17 22.84
C ASP A 51 -1.98 0.94 21.43
N CYS A 52 -2.49 2.01 20.80
CA CYS A 52 -3.19 1.97 19.52
C CYS A 52 -2.39 1.29 18.40
N VAL A 53 -3.05 0.41 17.65
CA VAL A 53 -2.54 -0.18 16.40
C VAL A 53 -2.82 0.77 15.25
N TYR A 54 -1.78 1.19 14.52
CA TYR A 54 -1.91 2.16 13.42
C TYR A 54 -1.87 1.52 12.04
N CYS A 55 -1.19 0.38 11.89
CA CYS A 55 -1.05 -0.29 10.62
C CYS A 55 -1.10 -1.80 10.78
N ILE A 56 -1.63 -2.46 9.76
CA ILE A 56 -1.82 -3.89 9.71
C ILE A 56 -1.55 -4.38 8.28
N GLN A 57 -0.92 -5.54 8.18
CA GLN A 57 -0.87 -6.35 6.95
C GLN A 57 -1.15 -7.81 7.34
N PHE A 58 -1.69 -8.59 6.42
CA PHE A 58 -2.00 -10.00 6.68
C PHE A 58 -1.96 -10.82 5.39
N ASP A 59 -1.73 -12.11 5.56
CA ASP A 59 -1.93 -13.16 4.56
C ASP A 59 -2.70 -14.31 5.20
N ASP A 60 -2.77 -15.47 4.53
CA ASP A 60 -3.49 -16.63 5.01
C ASP A 60 -2.92 -17.23 6.31
N GLN A 61 -1.65 -16.95 6.64
CA GLN A 61 -0.94 -17.58 7.75
C GLN A 61 -0.74 -16.64 8.94
N LYS A 62 -0.52 -15.35 8.67
CA LYS A 62 -0.12 -14.39 9.71
C LYS A 62 -0.75 -13.03 9.56
N VAL A 63 -0.82 -12.34 10.69
CA VAL A 63 -1.07 -10.90 10.78
C VAL A 63 0.22 -10.23 11.26
N ILE A 64 0.50 -9.04 10.74
CA ILE A 64 1.58 -8.17 11.21
C ILE A 64 0.97 -6.83 11.57
N SER A 65 1.17 -6.36 12.79
CA SER A 65 0.63 -5.10 13.28
C SER A 65 1.72 -4.18 13.80
N GLY A 66 1.64 -2.89 13.47
CA GLY A 66 2.48 -1.83 14.00
C GLY A 66 1.68 -0.90 14.92
N SER A 67 2.29 -0.51 16.04
CA SER A 67 1.59 0.19 17.11
C SER A 67 2.29 1.45 17.60
N ARG A 68 1.50 2.30 18.27
CA ARG A 68 1.97 3.45 19.04
C ARG A 68 2.96 3.06 20.13
N ASP A 69 2.89 1.83 20.64
CA ASP A 69 3.80 1.27 21.64
C ASP A 69 5.24 1.03 21.13
N ARG A 70 5.53 1.44 19.88
CA ARG A 70 6.84 1.38 19.21
C ARG A 70 7.24 -0.02 18.75
N THR A 71 6.36 -1.00 18.91
CA THR A 71 6.62 -2.39 18.53
C THR A 71 5.84 -2.79 17.28
N ILE A 72 6.34 -3.83 16.63
CA ILE A 72 5.63 -4.59 15.61
C ILE A 72 5.37 -5.99 16.16
N LYS A 73 4.17 -6.53 16.00
CA LYS A 73 3.86 -7.90 16.39
C LYS A 73 3.49 -8.74 15.19
N VAL A 74 3.98 -9.98 15.19
CA VAL A 74 3.63 -11.01 14.22
C VAL A 74 2.76 -12.05 14.92
N TRP A 75 1.57 -12.26 14.40
CA TRP A 75 0.55 -13.14 14.95
C TRP A 75 0.33 -14.31 14.02
N ASP A 76 0.20 -15.50 14.57
CA ASP A 76 -0.15 -16.70 13.82
C ASP A 76 -1.68 -16.87 13.78
N LEU A 77 -2.25 -17.02 12.58
CA LEU A 77 -3.70 -17.11 12.39
C LEU A 77 -4.27 -18.51 12.70
N ALA A 78 -3.43 -19.54 12.84
CA ALA A 78 -3.88 -20.87 13.25
C ALA A 78 -4.11 -20.94 14.78
N THR A 79 -3.30 -20.22 15.55
CA THR A 79 -3.29 -20.22 17.02
C THR A 79 -3.85 -18.94 17.63
N TYR A 80 -3.95 -17.87 16.85
CA TYR A 80 -4.32 -16.52 17.29
C TYR A 80 -3.39 -15.96 18.39
N GLN A 81 -2.12 -16.36 18.38
CA GLN A 81 -1.11 -15.94 19.36
C GLN A 81 -0.02 -15.06 18.72
N SER A 82 0.53 -14.15 19.51
CA SER A 82 1.72 -13.37 19.12
C SER A 82 2.94 -14.29 19.12
N VAL A 83 3.50 -14.57 17.95
CA VAL A 83 4.70 -15.40 17.78
C VAL A 83 5.97 -14.57 17.99
N ARG A 84 5.97 -13.30 17.56
CA ARG A 84 7.13 -12.41 17.70
C ARG A 84 6.72 -10.98 18.02
N THR A 85 7.54 -10.31 18.82
CA THR A 85 7.51 -8.86 19.01
C THR A 85 8.84 -8.31 18.49
N LEU A 86 8.78 -7.37 17.56
CA LEU A 86 9.94 -6.73 16.96
C LEU A 86 10.08 -5.33 17.54
N GLU A 87 11.27 -5.06 18.04
CA GLU A 87 11.65 -3.82 18.70
C GLU A 87 12.81 -3.18 17.95
N GLY A 88 12.86 -1.85 17.93
CA GLY A 88 13.94 -1.10 17.28
C GLY A 88 13.59 0.36 17.07
N HIS A 89 12.33 0.63 16.72
CA HIS A 89 11.83 1.99 16.63
C HIS A 89 11.79 2.68 17.99
N GLN A 90 12.07 3.99 17.98
CA GLN A 90 12.02 4.86 19.16
C GLN A 90 10.72 5.67 19.21
N GLY A 91 9.87 5.52 18.19
CA GLY A 91 8.59 6.18 18.03
C GLY A 91 7.51 5.18 17.59
N SER A 92 6.29 5.69 17.43
CA SER A 92 5.15 4.90 16.99
C SER A 92 5.37 4.35 15.58
N VAL A 93 5.03 3.08 15.36
CA VAL A 93 5.04 2.49 14.03
C VAL A 93 3.75 2.90 13.32
N LEU A 94 3.86 3.71 12.27
CA LEU A 94 2.73 4.36 11.59
C LEU A 94 2.32 3.65 10.31
N CYS A 95 3.27 3.00 9.64
CA CYS A 95 3.05 2.30 8.39
C CYS A 95 3.95 1.08 8.30
N LEU A 96 3.49 0.05 7.60
CA LEU A 96 4.27 -1.13 7.28
C LEU A 96 3.81 -1.76 5.97
N GLN A 97 4.75 -2.32 5.23
CA GLN A 97 4.51 -3.16 4.06
C GLN A 97 5.52 -4.29 4.04
N TYR A 98 5.10 -5.48 3.59
CA TYR A 98 6.00 -6.63 3.46
C TYR A 98 5.78 -7.36 2.13
N ASN A 99 6.79 -8.11 1.72
CA ASN A 99 6.72 -9.13 0.68
C ASN A 99 7.33 -10.43 1.21
N HIS A 100 7.64 -11.39 0.34
CA HIS A 100 8.22 -12.67 0.78
C HIS A 100 9.59 -12.56 1.45
N ASP A 101 10.39 -11.55 1.11
CA ASP A 101 11.79 -11.44 1.55
C ASP A 101 11.97 -10.46 2.71
N ILE A 102 11.34 -9.29 2.61
CA ILE A 102 11.52 -8.19 3.56
C ILE A 102 10.19 -7.58 4.01
N MET A 103 10.25 -6.97 5.18
CA MET A 103 9.26 -6.01 5.65
C MET A 103 9.93 -4.66 5.85
N VAL A 104 9.21 -3.58 5.57
CA VAL A 104 9.64 -2.23 5.86
C VAL A 104 8.61 -1.58 6.78
N SER A 105 9.07 -0.99 7.88
CA SER A 105 8.25 -0.21 8.80
C SER A 105 8.69 1.24 8.82
N GLY A 106 7.73 2.16 8.84
CA GLY A 106 7.96 3.59 9.02
C GLY A 106 7.41 4.08 10.35
N SER A 107 8.15 5.00 10.98
CA SER A 107 7.87 5.43 12.35
C SER A 107 7.80 6.95 12.52
N SER A 108 7.19 7.36 13.63
CA SER A 108 7.23 8.75 14.11
C SER A 108 8.63 9.19 14.56
N ASP A 109 9.59 8.27 14.71
CA ASP A 109 11.01 8.57 14.97
C ASP A 109 11.80 9.02 13.74
N THR A 110 11.11 9.26 12.62
CA THR A 110 11.66 9.72 11.33
C THR A 110 12.50 8.70 10.57
N THR A 111 12.57 7.46 11.05
CA THR A 111 13.31 6.38 10.40
C THR A 111 12.39 5.34 9.77
N LEU A 112 12.93 4.60 8.82
CA LEU A 112 12.39 3.31 8.42
C LEU A 112 13.32 2.20 8.88
N ILE A 113 12.77 1.05 9.24
CA ILE A 113 13.56 -0.17 9.48
C ILE A 113 13.15 -1.21 8.44
N VAL A 114 14.14 -1.81 7.79
CA VAL A 114 13.95 -2.97 6.93
C VAL A 114 14.27 -4.21 7.74
N TRP A 115 13.37 -5.19 7.71
CA TRP A 115 13.43 -6.43 8.47
C TRP A 115 13.49 -7.60 7.50
N ASP A 116 14.26 -8.63 7.83
CA ASP A 116 14.28 -9.89 7.10
C ASP A 116 13.05 -10.72 7.49
N MET A 117 12.22 -11.14 6.52
CA MET A 117 10.97 -11.85 6.80
C MET A 117 11.16 -13.29 7.27
N ARG A 118 12.34 -13.89 7.02
CA ARG A 118 12.65 -15.26 7.44
C ARG A 118 13.10 -15.32 8.90
N THR A 119 13.88 -14.35 9.34
CA THR A 119 14.50 -14.29 10.67
C THR A 119 13.78 -13.32 11.61
N LEU A 120 13.06 -12.36 11.05
CA LEU A 120 12.40 -11.24 11.72
C LEU A 120 13.40 -10.42 12.55
N GLN A 121 14.57 -10.17 11.96
CA GLN A 121 15.63 -9.33 12.50
C GLN A 121 15.80 -8.06 11.65
N PRO A 122 16.16 -6.92 12.24
CA PRO A 122 16.42 -5.71 11.48
C PRO A 122 17.67 -5.89 10.61
N LEU A 123 17.52 -5.68 9.30
CA LEU A 123 18.61 -5.69 8.33
C LEU A 123 19.33 -4.34 8.28
N ARG A 124 18.56 -3.24 8.31
CA ARG A 124 19.08 -1.88 8.14
C ARG A 124 18.06 -0.84 8.61
N THR A 125 18.57 0.34 8.96
CA THR A 125 17.77 1.52 9.31
C THR A 125 17.97 2.60 8.26
N LEU A 126 16.90 2.99 7.58
CA LEU A 126 16.92 4.05 6.57
C LEU A 126 16.70 5.39 7.27
N ARG A 127 17.71 6.27 7.19
CA ARG A 127 17.70 7.58 7.81
C ARG A 127 17.72 8.67 6.75
N GLY A 128 16.87 9.67 6.91
CA GLY A 128 16.86 10.83 6.02
C GLY A 128 15.61 11.70 6.15
N HIS A 129 14.45 11.10 6.42
CA HIS A 129 13.27 11.91 6.76
C HIS A 129 13.51 12.72 8.03
N THR A 130 12.96 13.93 8.06
CA THR A 130 13.13 14.89 9.16
C THR A 130 11.87 15.01 10.03
N ALA A 131 10.81 14.30 9.65
CA ALA A 131 9.58 14.16 10.42
C ALA A 131 9.01 12.75 10.26
N HIS A 132 7.81 12.51 10.81
CA HIS A 132 7.18 11.20 10.85
C HIS A 132 7.04 10.57 9.46
N VAL A 133 7.44 9.31 9.32
CA VAL A 133 7.17 8.52 8.11
C VAL A 133 5.71 8.06 8.16
N LEU A 134 4.90 8.50 7.20
CA LEU A 134 3.44 8.32 7.21
C LEU A 134 2.97 7.13 6.37
N ASP A 135 3.75 6.77 5.35
CA ASP A 135 3.42 5.68 4.46
C ASP A 135 4.67 5.13 3.79
N VAL A 136 4.61 3.86 3.40
CA VAL A 136 5.69 3.15 2.72
C VAL A 136 5.10 2.24 1.66
N CYS A 137 5.74 2.18 0.50
CA CYS A 137 5.51 1.14 -0.47
C CYS A 137 6.83 0.60 -1.03
N LEU A 138 6.78 -0.62 -1.57
CA LEU A 138 7.97 -1.28 -2.09
C LEU A 138 7.64 -2.17 -3.29
N ASP A 139 8.61 -2.28 -4.18
CA ASP A 139 8.67 -3.31 -5.22
C ASP A 139 10.04 -4.03 -5.12
N GLU A 140 10.38 -4.85 -6.11
CA GLU A 140 11.64 -5.61 -6.12
C GLU A 140 12.91 -4.73 -6.28
N LYS A 141 12.75 -3.44 -6.60
CA LYS A 141 13.85 -2.52 -6.92
C LYS A 141 13.93 -1.33 -5.99
N TYR A 142 12.80 -0.85 -5.50
CA TYR A 142 12.67 0.39 -4.75
C TYR A 142 11.87 0.20 -3.48
N ILE A 143 12.32 0.88 -2.44
CA ILE A 143 11.48 1.23 -1.29
C ILE A 143 11.16 2.72 -1.44
N VAL A 144 9.90 3.09 -1.32
CA VAL A 144 9.42 4.46 -1.42
C VAL A 144 8.74 4.81 -0.12
N SER A 145 9.11 5.94 0.48
CA SER A 145 8.56 6.39 1.75
C SER A 145 8.06 7.82 1.66
N SER A 146 6.95 8.11 2.33
CA SER A 146 6.38 9.45 2.41
C SER A 146 6.34 9.94 3.85
N SER A 147 6.41 11.25 4.04
CA SER A 147 6.62 11.81 5.37
C SER A 147 5.85 13.11 5.60
N LYS A 148 5.67 13.41 6.89
CA LYS A 148 5.18 14.70 7.37
C LYS A 148 6.14 15.86 7.02
N ASP A 149 7.37 15.57 6.63
CA ASP A 149 8.36 16.54 6.14
C ASP A 149 8.11 17.02 4.70
N GLN A 150 6.96 16.65 4.11
CA GLN A 150 6.51 17.06 2.77
C GLN A 150 7.31 16.42 1.63
N THR A 151 8.21 15.48 1.93
CA THR A 151 9.03 14.79 0.92
C THR A 151 8.61 13.35 0.73
N ILE A 152 8.94 12.82 -0.44
CA ILE A 152 8.96 11.39 -0.74
C ILE A 152 10.41 10.99 -0.94
N ARG A 153 10.84 9.89 -0.35
CA ARG A 153 12.20 9.35 -0.52
C ARG A 153 12.15 8.02 -1.22
N ILE A 154 13.09 7.82 -2.14
CA ILE A 154 13.28 6.57 -2.86
C ILE A 154 14.60 5.98 -2.39
N TRP A 155 14.56 4.71 -2.00
CA TRP A 155 15.70 3.94 -1.53
C TRP A 155 15.86 2.71 -2.43
N ASP A 156 17.10 2.27 -2.58
CA ASP A 156 17.40 1.02 -3.25
C ASP A 156 16.93 -0.17 -2.40
N TYR A 157 16.17 -1.10 -2.98
CA TYR A 157 15.58 -2.23 -2.27
C TYR A 157 16.65 -3.15 -1.64
N ALA A 158 17.69 -3.48 -2.39
CA ALA A 158 18.70 -4.45 -1.96
C ALA A 158 19.65 -3.88 -0.89
N THR A 159 20.06 -2.63 -1.07
CA THR A 159 21.09 -2.00 -0.23
C THR A 159 20.53 -1.10 0.85
N GLY A 160 19.34 -0.52 0.64
CA GLY A 160 18.78 0.55 1.48
C GLY A 160 19.42 1.91 1.27
N ASN A 161 20.25 2.07 0.24
CA ASN A 161 20.90 3.36 -0.03
C ASN A 161 19.86 4.39 -0.52
N PRO A 162 19.95 5.65 -0.08
CA PRO A 162 19.09 6.71 -0.62
C PRO A 162 19.41 6.93 -2.09
N LEU A 163 18.38 6.81 -2.95
CA LEU A 163 18.50 7.07 -4.37
C LEU A 163 18.05 8.49 -4.72
N ARG A 164 16.91 8.93 -4.17
CA ARG A 164 16.32 10.24 -4.48
C ARG A 164 15.51 10.80 -3.33
N VAL A 165 15.39 12.12 -3.34
CA VAL A 165 14.42 12.88 -2.54
C VAL A 165 13.55 13.66 -3.52
N ILE A 166 12.25 13.40 -3.51
CA ILE A 166 11.26 14.10 -4.30
C ILE A 166 10.64 15.19 -3.43
N THR A 167 10.69 16.41 -3.92
CA THR A 167 10.09 17.60 -3.32
C THR A 167 9.04 18.18 -4.27
N GLY A 168 8.05 18.91 -3.73
CA GLY A 168 7.05 19.61 -4.53
C GLY A 168 5.66 19.66 -3.89
N HIS A 169 5.38 18.80 -2.90
CA HIS A 169 4.26 19.02 -1.99
C HIS A 169 4.58 20.15 -1.00
N GLN A 170 3.54 20.86 -0.55
CA GLN A 170 3.62 21.95 0.43
C GLN A 170 3.00 21.55 1.78
N GLY A 171 2.64 20.28 1.92
CA GLY A 171 2.03 19.71 3.12
C GLY A 171 2.48 18.26 3.32
N PRO A 172 2.12 17.66 4.48
CA PRO A 172 2.45 16.27 4.79
C PRO A 172 2.03 15.31 3.67
N VAL A 173 2.94 14.44 3.21
CA VAL A 173 2.58 13.41 2.22
C VAL A 173 2.00 12.20 2.95
N ASN A 174 0.68 12.17 3.06
CA ASN A 174 -0.06 11.26 3.92
C ASN A 174 -0.10 9.82 3.39
N LYS A 175 -0.21 9.65 2.07
CA LYS A 175 -0.27 8.34 1.42
C LYS A 175 0.44 8.31 0.08
N ILE A 176 1.02 7.16 -0.26
CA ILE A 176 1.66 6.90 -1.55
C ILE A 176 1.22 5.55 -2.12
N GLN A 177 1.27 5.45 -3.45
CA GLN A 177 1.07 4.22 -4.19
C GLN A 177 2.15 4.11 -5.25
N LEU A 178 2.70 2.90 -5.43
CA LEU A 178 3.72 2.61 -6.43
C LEU A 178 3.15 1.61 -7.43
N LYS A 179 3.24 1.95 -8.73
CA LYS A 179 2.90 1.01 -9.79
C LYS A 179 3.78 1.22 -11.01
N GLY A 180 4.61 0.22 -11.30
CA GLY A 180 5.64 0.33 -12.34
C GLY A 180 6.57 1.50 -12.05
N ASN A 181 6.81 2.36 -13.05
CA ASN A 181 7.70 3.51 -12.91
C ASN A 181 7.03 4.76 -12.31
N LYS A 182 5.78 4.66 -11.84
CA LYS A 182 4.97 5.79 -11.40
C LYS A 182 4.69 5.73 -9.90
N ILE A 183 4.90 6.84 -9.22
CA ILE A 183 4.47 7.06 -7.83
C ILE A 183 3.26 8.00 -7.87
N VAL A 184 2.20 7.67 -7.15
CA VAL A 184 1.09 8.58 -6.87
C VAL A 184 1.16 8.93 -5.39
N SER A 185 1.17 10.23 -5.08
CA SER A 185 1.19 10.73 -3.71
C SER A 185 0.00 11.62 -3.42
N ALA A 186 -0.56 11.46 -2.23
CA ALA A 186 -1.65 12.28 -1.70
C ALA A 186 -1.17 13.04 -0.47
N SER A 187 -1.46 14.35 -0.44
CA SER A 187 -0.87 15.25 0.54
C SER A 187 -1.92 16.05 1.31
N GLY A 188 -1.48 16.55 2.47
CA GLY A 188 -2.19 17.51 3.29
C GLY A 188 -2.38 18.87 2.63
N ASP A 189 -1.68 19.15 1.54
CA ASP A 189 -1.89 20.36 0.70
C ASP A 189 -3.11 20.28 -0.23
N GLY A 190 -3.86 19.17 -0.21
CA GLY A 190 -5.05 18.98 -1.04
C GLY A 190 -4.74 18.58 -2.49
N LEU A 191 -3.48 18.30 -2.82
CA LEU A 191 -3.06 17.85 -4.15
C LEU A 191 -2.71 16.36 -4.15
N ILE A 192 -3.01 15.74 -5.27
CA ILE A 192 -2.39 14.48 -5.67
C ILE A 192 -1.33 14.81 -6.71
N LYS A 193 -0.15 14.22 -6.58
CA LYS A 193 0.90 14.35 -7.60
C LYS A 193 1.32 12.97 -8.09
N MET A 194 1.60 12.87 -9.38
CA MET A 194 2.15 11.68 -10.01
C MET A 194 3.58 11.96 -10.42
N TRP A 195 4.47 11.05 -10.10
CA TRP A 195 5.92 11.22 -10.26
C TRP A 195 6.49 10.07 -11.07
N ASP A 196 7.53 10.38 -11.82
CA ASP A 196 8.38 9.38 -12.45
C ASP A 196 9.48 8.96 -11.45
N ILE A 197 9.55 7.68 -11.08
CA ILE A 197 10.50 7.18 -10.07
C ILE A 197 11.97 7.26 -10.55
N ALA A 198 12.19 7.18 -11.86
CA ALA A 198 13.53 7.18 -12.46
C ALA A 198 14.14 8.59 -12.49
N THR A 199 13.33 9.63 -12.62
CA THR A 199 13.79 11.02 -12.70
C THR A 199 13.47 11.83 -11.44
N GLY A 200 12.46 11.41 -10.66
CA GLY A 200 11.91 12.16 -9.53
C GLY A 200 11.07 13.37 -9.96
N THR A 201 10.73 13.49 -11.25
CA THR A 201 9.98 14.64 -11.78
C THR A 201 8.48 14.46 -11.58
N CYS A 202 7.78 15.57 -11.34
CA CYS A 202 6.31 15.57 -11.30
C CYS A 202 5.78 15.47 -12.74
N ILE A 203 5.15 14.34 -13.04
CA ILE A 203 4.48 14.09 -14.34
C ILE A 203 3.18 14.89 -14.40
N ARG A 204 2.42 14.90 -13.30
CA ARG A 204 1.07 15.48 -13.27
C ARG A 204 0.62 15.86 -11.87
N GLU A 205 -0.19 16.90 -11.80
CA GLU A 205 -0.88 17.33 -10.58
C GLU A 205 -2.38 17.21 -10.77
N PHE A 206 -3.07 16.70 -9.76
CA PHE A 206 -4.53 16.62 -9.72
C PHE A 206 -5.02 17.52 -8.60
N ALA A 207 -5.43 18.72 -8.99
CA ALA A 207 -6.03 19.71 -8.11
C ALA A 207 -7.55 19.58 -8.10
N GLY A 208 -8.16 19.75 -6.93
CA GLY A 208 -9.61 19.81 -6.81
C GLY A 208 -10.17 19.45 -5.44
N HIS A 209 -9.38 18.85 -4.55
CA HIS A 209 -9.73 18.75 -3.14
C HIS A 209 -9.47 20.09 -2.43
N THR A 210 -10.32 20.46 -1.48
CA THR A 210 -10.20 21.74 -0.74
C THR A 210 -9.52 21.56 0.62
N HIS A 211 -9.37 20.32 1.07
CA HIS A 211 -8.71 19.96 2.33
C HIS A 211 -7.75 18.77 2.13
N ALA A 212 -6.99 18.47 3.17
CA ALA A 212 -6.02 17.40 3.24
C ALA A 212 -6.58 16.06 2.74
N ILE A 213 -5.85 15.41 1.84
CA ILE A 213 -6.17 14.07 1.34
C ILE A 213 -5.60 13.05 2.30
N THR A 214 -6.43 12.14 2.77
CA THR A 214 -6.08 11.17 3.84
C THR A 214 -5.86 9.76 3.31
N CYS A 215 -6.48 9.41 2.17
CA CYS A 215 -6.29 8.12 1.52
C CYS A 215 -6.25 8.26 0.00
N VAL A 216 -5.49 7.37 -0.64
CA VAL A 216 -5.41 7.27 -2.10
C VAL A 216 -5.23 5.82 -2.52
N GLN A 217 -5.83 5.44 -3.64
CA GLN A 217 -5.65 4.16 -4.32
C GLN A 217 -5.35 4.40 -5.79
N TYR A 218 -4.46 3.59 -6.38
CA TYR A 218 -4.04 3.74 -7.77
C TYR A 218 -3.92 2.37 -8.44
N ASP A 219 -4.76 2.14 -9.45
CA ASP A 219 -4.79 0.86 -10.18
C ASP A 219 -3.98 0.88 -11.49
N GLY A 220 -3.21 1.93 -11.76
CA GLY A 220 -2.46 2.10 -13.00
C GLY A 220 -3.19 2.93 -14.06
N ARG A 221 -4.52 3.00 -13.99
CA ARG A 221 -5.37 3.77 -14.90
C ARG A 221 -6.18 4.85 -14.18
N ARG A 222 -6.62 4.58 -12.95
CA ARG A 222 -7.47 5.45 -12.16
C ARG A 222 -6.82 5.71 -10.82
N ILE A 223 -6.97 6.94 -10.34
CA ILE A 223 -6.65 7.32 -8.98
C ILE A 223 -7.98 7.56 -8.26
N VAL A 224 -8.13 7.04 -7.06
CA VAL A 224 -9.27 7.33 -6.17
C VAL A 224 -8.72 7.97 -4.91
N SER A 225 -9.23 9.13 -4.53
CA SER A 225 -8.77 9.88 -3.35
C SER A 225 -9.93 10.20 -2.41
N GLY A 226 -9.67 10.08 -1.11
CA GLY A 226 -10.57 10.53 -0.05
C GLY A 226 -9.93 11.67 0.75
N SER A 227 -10.71 12.71 1.03
CA SER A 227 -10.23 13.94 1.67
C SER A 227 -11.09 14.35 2.87
N ASN A 228 -10.50 15.14 3.76
CA ASN A 228 -11.20 15.84 4.84
C ASN A 228 -12.25 16.85 4.34
N ASP A 229 -12.31 17.13 3.04
CA ASP A 229 -13.38 17.91 2.42
C ASP A 229 -14.68 17.14 2.24
N GLN A 230 -14.77 15.93 2.81
CA GLN A 230 -15.93 15.04 2.78
C GLN A 230 -16.26 14.50 1.39
N THR A 231 -15.33 14.58 0.44
CA THR A 231 -15.51 14.05 -0.92
C THR A 231 -14.55 12.92 -1.24
N ILE A 232 -15.01 12.04 -2.13
CA ILE A 232 -14.18 11.08 -2.85
C ILE A 232 -14.12 11.53 -4.31
N LYS A 233 -12.92 11.58 -4.88
CA LYS A 233 -12.72 11.91 -6.31
C LYS A 233 -12.07 10.75 -7.03
N VAL A 234 -12.49 10.55 -8.27
CA VAL A 234 -11.91 9.56 -9.18
C VAL A 234 -11.28 10.33 -10.34
N TRP A 235 -10.03 10.03 -10.62
CA TRP A 235 -9.21 10.70 -11.63
C TRP A 235 -8.77 9.71 -12.68
N ASP A 236 -8.74 10.13 -13.93
CA ASP A 236 -8.04 9.37 -14.97
C ASP A 236 -6.53 9.66 -14.88
N ALA A 237 -5.75 8.63 -14.63
CA ALA A 237 -4.29 8.69 -14.54
C ALA A 237 -3.64 8.77 -15.93
N GLU A 238 -4.32 8.23 -16.94
CA GLU A 238 -3.89 8.20 -18.34
C GLU A 238 -4.79 9.12 -19.15
N VAL A 239 -4.56 10.43 -19.05
CA VAL A 239 -5.20 11.33 -20.00
C VAL A 239 -4.55 11.10 -21.36
N THR A 240 -5.25 10.35 -22.21
CA THR A 240 -5.00 10.34 -23.65
C THR A 240 -5.06 11.80 -24.08
N LEU A 241 -3.97 12.34 -24.63
CA LEU A 241 -4.08 13.52 -25.45
C LEU A 241 -5.05 13.12 -26.56
N VAL A 242 -6.29 13.61 -26.49
CA VAL A 242 -7.12 13.66 -27.69
C VAL A 242 -6.37 14.63 -28.59
N LEU A 243 -5.51 14.10 -29.46
CA LEU A 243 -5.02 14.86 -30.59
C LEU A 243 -6.29 15.28 -31.33
N SER A 244 -6.65 16.55 -31.20
CA SER A 244 -7.67 17.14 -32.06
C SER A 244 -7.07 17.22 -33.46
N GLU A 245 -7.01 16.09 -34.16
CA GLU A 245 -6.65 16.04 -35.57
C GLU A 245 -7.83 16.56 -36.39
N HIS A 246 -7.59 17.73 -36.99
CA HIS A 246 -8.05 18.11 -38.33
C HIS A 246 -9.55 18.05 -38.65
N TYR A 247 -10.25 19.15 -38.38
CA TYR A 247 -11.26 19.67 -39.31
C TYR A 247 -10.89 21.09 -39.73
N SER A 248 -9.91 21.20 -40.63
CA SER A 248 -9.81 22.33 -41.54
C SER A 248 -9.13 21.85 -42.80
N LEU A 249 -9.67 22.27 -43.94
CA LEU A 249 -9.31 21.96 -45.34
C LEU A 249 -10.09 20.79 -45.96
N MET A 250 -11.32 21.07 -46.38
CA MET A 250 -11.75 20.92 -47.78
C MET A 250 -13.08 21.65 -47.99
N THR A 251 -13.01 22.88 -48.50
CA THR A 251 -13.79 23.37 -49.67
C THR A 251 -13.41 24.82 -49.95
N THR A 252 -12.26 25.01 -50.60
CA THR A 252 -12.10 26.07 -51.60
C THR A 252 -11.92 25.36 -52.93
N GLY A 253 -12.89 25.53 -53.82
CA GLY A 253 -12.87 24.97 -55.17
C GLY A 253 -14.10 25.45 -55.92
N LEU A 254 -13.85 26.44 -56.80
CA LEU A 254 -14.70 27.08 -57.80
C LEU A 254 -15.88 26.27 -58.34
#